data_AF-A0A7W2EWX6-F1
#
_entry.id   AF-A0A7W2EWX6-F1
#
_cell.length_a   1.000
_cell.length_b   1.000
_cell.length_c   1.000
_cell.angle_alpha   90.00
_cell.angle_beta   90.00
_cell.angle_gamma   90.00
#
_symmetry.space_group_name_H-M   'P 1'
#
loop_
_entity.id
_entity.type
_entity.pdbx_description
1 polymer ?
#
loop_
_entity_poly.entity_id
_entity_poly.type
_entity_poly.pdbx_seq_one_letter_code
_entity_poly.pdbx_strand_id
1 'polypeptide(L)'
;MSAVLSMPCRAPARSGGFTLPEVLVTLSVIAVLAGLAAPSFNRMIAVQRSKSIAADLVTVLTRTRSEAIKRNLDVTLLPTGGQWQQGWAIQNPGPAGGFLEQHGGVVNATVIGPDSVVFHPNGRLRGNTTPSFDISTTGNPDHRCVMVDLSGRPYVKQGAC
;
A
#
# COMPACT_ATOMS: atom_id res chain seq x y z
N MET A 1 -23.55 53.45 61.56
CA MET A 1 -24.12 52.08 61.74
C MET A 1 -24.57 51.57 60.38
N SER A 2 -24.27 50.30 60.13
CA SER A 2 -24.05 49.62 58.86
C SER A 2 -25.17 49.70 57.81
N ALA A 3 -24.78 50.00 56.57
CA ALA A 3 -25.59 49.76 55.38
C ALA A 3 -25.54 48.26 55.04
N VAL A 4 -26.69 47.61 55.00
CA VAL A 4 -26.85 46.19 54.64
C VAL A 4 -26.82 46.07 53.12
N LEU A 5 -25.80 45.40 52.59
CA LEU A 5 -25.68 45.09 51.16
C LEU A 5 -26.66 43.97 50.81
N SER A 6 -27.70 44.30 50.04
CA SER A 6 -28.67 43.33 49.52
C SER A 6 -28.03 42.53 48.39
N MET A 7 -27.74 41.25 48.61
CA MET A 7 -27.26 40.32 47.58
C MET A 7 -28.45 39.83 46.72
N PRO A 8 -28.45 40.04 45.39
CA PRO A 8 -29.45 39.43 44.52
C PRO A 8 -29.19 37.91 44.42
N CYS A 9 -30.21 37.13 44.75
CA CYS A 9 -30.21 35.68 44.58
C CYS A 9 -30.16 35.36 43.07
N ARG A 10 -29.04 34.78 42.60
CA ARG A 10 -28.85 34.43 41.19
C ARG A 10 -29.55 33.10 40.91
N ALA A 11 -30.59 33.12 40.07
CA ALA A 11 -31.30 31.90 39.68
C ALA A 11 -30.37 30.91 38.96
N PRO A 12 -30.51 29.58 39.19
CA PRO A 12 -29.72 28.59 38.48
C PRO A 12 -30.06 28.64 36.98
N ALA A 13 -29.04 28.80 36.13
CA ALA A 13 -29.20 28.64 34.70
C ALA A 13 -29.65 27.20 34.42
N ARG A 14 -30.82 27.03 33.80
CA ARG A 14 -31.26 25.72 33.29
C ARG A 14 -30.21 25.23 32.30
N SER A 15 -29.44 24.22 32.70
CA SER A 15 -28.58 23.47 31.78
C SER A 15 -29.50 22.77 30.77
N GLY A 16 -29.53 23.24 29.53
CA GLY A 16 -30.23 22.56 28.44
C GLY A 16 -29.54 21.23 28.14
N GLY A 17 -30.21 20.12 28.43
CA GLY A 17 -29.78 18.78 28.00
C GLY A 17 -30.44 18.39 26.69
N PHE A 18 -29.78 17.54 25.91
CA PHE A 18 -30.37 16.95 24.71
C PHE A 18 -31.56 16.06 25.07
N THR A 19 -32.64 16.17 24.30
CA THR A 19 -33.81 15.31 24.51
C THR A 19 -33.57 13.93 23.91
N LEU A 20 -34.22 12.91 24.46
CA LEU A 20 -34.17 11.53 23.95
C LEU A 20 -34.49 11.44 22.42
N PRO A 21 -35.55 12.09 21.89
CA PRO A 21 -35.81 12.08 20.45
C PRO A 21 -34.72 12.80 19.63
N GLU A 22 -34.07 13.83 20.16
CA GLU A 22 -33.00 14.56 19.46
C GLU A 22 -31.73 13.70 19.31
N VAL A 23 -31.38 12.92 20.34
CA VAL A 23 -30.30 11.94 20.25
C VAL A 23 -30.65 10.83 19.26
N LEU A 24 -31.90 10.35 19.23
CA LEU A 24 -32.31 9.32 18.27
C LEU A 24 -32.28 9.83 16.83
N VAL A 25 -32.74 11.07 16.58
CA VAL A 25 -32.68 11.68 15.24
C VAL A 25 -31.23 11.88 14.81
N THR A 26 -30.36 12.43 15.67
CA THR A 26 -28.93 12.63 15.33
C THR A 26 -28.22 11.31 15.03
N LEU A 27 -28.44 10.26 15.84
CA LEU A 27 -27.91 8.93 15.58
C LEU A 27 -28.44 8.33 14.27
N SER A 28 -29.72 8.52 13.97
CA SER A 28 -30.32 8.03 12.71
C SER A 28 -29.67 8.69 11.49
N VAL A 29 -29.42 10.00 11.54
CA VAL A 29 -28.73 10.73 10.46
C VAL A 29 -27.29 10.27 10.32
N ILE A 30 -26.56 10.10 11.44
CA ILE A 30 -25.18 9.59 11.43
C ILE A 30 -25.13 8.19 10.80
N ALA A 31 -26.06 7.30 11.14
CA ALA A 31 -26.10 5.95 10.60
C ALA A 31 -26.30 5.95 9.07
N VAL A 32 -27.20 6.79 8.56
CA VAL A 32 -27.42 6.93 7.10
C VAL A 32 -26.17 7.47 6.42
N LEU A 33 -25.55 8.52 6.97
CA LEU A 33 -24.33 9.11 6.42
C LEU A 33 -23.15 8.13 6.42
N ALA A 34 -22.99 7.35 7.50
CA ALA A 34 -21.96 6.34 7.62
C ALA A 34 -22.12 5.22 6.57
N GLY A 35 -23.36 4.79 6.30
CA GLY A 35 -23.67 3.81 5.26
C GLY A 35 -23.26 4.26 3.86
N LEU A 36 -23.45 5.55 3.54
CA LEU A 36 -23.06 6.13 2.25
C LEU A 36 -21.54 6.31 2.11
N ALA A 37 -20.82 6.51 3.21
CA ALA A 37 -19.37 6.76 3.19
C ALA A 37 -18.52 5.49 3.05
N ALA A 38 -18.98 4.35 3.57
CA ALA A 38 -18.25 3.07 3.59
C ALA A 38 -17.65 2.61 2.23
N PRO A 39 -18.37 2.61 1.08
CA PRO A 39 -17.80 2.15 -0.18
C PRO A 39 -16.62 3.02 -0.67
N SER A 40 -16.64 4.33 -0.39
CA SER A 40 -15.57 5.26 -0.77
C SER A 40 -14.26 4.93 -0.06
N PHE A 41 -14.33 4.59 1.24
CA PHE A 41 -13.16 4.19 2.02
C PHE A 41 -12.55 2.88 1.50
N ASN A 42 -13.37 1.89 1.12
CA ASN A 42 -12.86 0.63 0.56
C ASN A 42 -12.07 0.86 -0.73
N ARG A 43 -12.57 1.71 -1.63
CA ARG A 43 -11.84 2.06 -2.86
C ARG A 43 -10.55 2.81 -2.56
N MET A 44 -10.57 3.77 -1.63
CA MET A 44 -9.37 4.50 -1.23
C MET A 44 -8.29 3.55 -0.69
N ILE A 45 -8.65 2.60 0.16
CA ILE A 45 -7.74 1.59 0.69
C ILE A 45 -7.18 0.72 -0.44
N ALA A 46 -8.04 0.25 -1.36
CA ALA A 46 -7.62 -0.58 -2.49
C ALA A 46 -6.63 0.16 -3.43
N VAL A 47 -6.84 1.46 -3.66
CA VAL A 47 -5.91 2.32 -4.40
C VAL A 47 -4.58 2.42 -3.65
N GLN A 48 -4.58 2.69 -2.35
CA GLN A 48 -3.35 2.81 -1.57
C GLN A 48 -2.56 1.49 -1.50
N ARG A 49 -3.25 0.35 -1.40
CA ARG A 49 -2.62 -0.97 -1.50
C ARG A 49 -1.90 -1.17 -2.83
N SER A 50 -2.56 -0.87 -3.95
CA SER A 50 -1.93 -0.97 -5.28
C SER A 50 -0.70 -0.06 -5.40
N LYS A 51 -0.73 1.14 -4.77
CA LYS A 51 0.43 2.05 -4.73
C LYS A 51 1.59 1.45 -3.95
N SER A 52 1.31 0.90 -2.77
CA SER A 52 2.32 0.29 -1.89
C SER A 52 3.01 -0.84 -2.62
N ILE A 53 2.25 -1.80 -3.15
CA ILE A 53 2.79 -2.98 -3.86
C ILE A 53 3.68 -2.55 -5.03
N ALA A 54 3.24 -1.56 -5.82
CA ALA A 54 4.04 -1.03 -6.92
C ALA A 54 5.35 -0.38 -6.44
N ALA A 55 5.30 0.39 -5.35
CA ALA A 55 6.47 1.02 -4.76
C ALA A 55 7.44 -0.01 -4.15
N ASP A 56 6.91 -1.05 -3.50
CA ASP A 56 7.70 -2.14 -2.93
C ASP A 56 8.42 -2.92 -4.03
N LEU A 57 7.75 -3.20 -5.16
CA LEU A 57 8.36 -3.82 -6.33
C LEU A 57 9.46 -2.92 -6.96
N VAL A 58 9.21 -1.63 -7.13
CA VAL A 58 10.26 -0.69 -7.62
C VAL A 58 11.46 -0.68 -6.69
N THR A 59 11.23 -0.69 -5.37
CA THR A 59 12.27 -0.69 -4.35
C THR A 59 13.09 -1.97 -4.41
N VAL A 60 12.44 -3.13 -4.44
CA VAL A 60 13.15 -4.42 -4.49
C VAL A 60 13.88 -4.62 -5.82
N LEU A 61 13.33 -4.16 -6.95
CA LEU A 61 14.01 -4.19 -8.25
C LEU A 61 15.26 -3.32 -8.24
N THR A 62 15.16 -2.10 -7.70
CA THR A 62 16.31 -1.19 -7.55
C THR A 62 17.37 -1.79 -6.63
N ARG A 63 16.95 -2.47 -5.56
CA ARG A 63 17.84 -3.16 -4.64
C ARG A 63 18.51 -4.37 -5.27
N THR A 64 17.76 -5.20 -5.99
CA THR A 64 18.28 -6.36 -6.75
C THR A 64 19.35 -5.92 -7.73
N ARG A 65 19.09 -4.86 -8.51
CA ARG A 65 20.07 -4.25 -9.42
C ARG A 65 21.31 -3.78 -8.67
N SER A 66 21.12 -3.10 -7.54
CA SER A 66 22.24 -2.60 -6.74
C SER A 66 23.07 -3.74 -6.15
N GLU A 67 22.45 -4.85 -5.73
CA GLU A 67 23.16 -6.03 -5.26
C GLU A 67 23.95 -6.72 -6.39
N ALA A 68 23.41 -6.76 -7.62
CA ALA A 68 24.14 -7.27 -8.78
C ALA A 68 25.43 -6.46 -9.04
N ILE A 69 25.31 -5.13 -9.03
CA ILE A 69 26.45 -4.22 -9.23
C ILE A 69 27.47 -4.35 -8.09
N LYS A 70 27.02 -4.27 -6.83
CA LYS A 70 27.91 -4.32 -5.66
C LYS A 70 28.68 -5.63 -5.55
N ARG A 71 28.03 -6.75 -5.88
CA ARG A 71 28.63 -8.09 -5.79
C ARG A 71 29.39 -8.47 -7.05
N ASN A 72 29.28 -7.67 -8.12
CA ASN A 72 29.82 -7.97 -9.44
C ASN A 72 29.40 -9.37 -9.93
N LEU A 73 28.14 -9.75 -9.66
CA LEU A 73 27.55 -11.05 -10.00
C LEU A 73 26.12 -10.85 -10.51
N ASP A 74 25.62 -11.82 -11.27
CA ASP A 74 24.21 -11.86 -11.64
C ASP A 74 23.35 -12.07 -10.38
N VAL A 75 22.31 -11.25 -10.20
CA VAL A 75 21.38 -11.38 -9.06
C VAL A 75 19.96 -11.49 -9.57
N THR A 76 19.22 -12.44 -9.00
CA THR A 76 17.87 -12.82 -9.41
C THR A 76 16.84 -12.39 -8.38
N LEU A 77 15.79 -11.73 -8.83
CA LEU A 77 14.53 -11.55 -8.11
C LEU A 77 13.54 -12.60 -8.59
N LEU A 78 12.92 -13.33 -7.66
CA LEU A 78 11.98 -14.41 -7.97
C LEU A 78 10.76 -14.40 -7.04
N PRO A 79 9.60 -14.89 -7.49
CA PRO A 79 8.44 -15.05 -6.63
C PRO A 79 8.67 -16.19 -5.63
N THR A 80 8.25 -16.00 -4.39
CA THR A 80 8.29 -17.07 -3.38
C THR A 80 7.05 -17.94 -3.52
N GLY A 81 7.19 -19.26 -3.44
CA GLY A 81 6.06 -20.18 -3.62
C GLY A 81 5.48 -20.21 -5.04
N GLY A 82 6.23 -19.70 -6.02
CA GLY A 82 5.88 -19.76 -7.45
C GLY A 82 4.87 -18.71 -7.92
N GLN A 83 4.41 -17.82 -7.05
CA GLN A 83 3.46 -16.76 -7.38
C GLN A 83 3.86 -15.45 -6.69
N TRP A 84 3.86 -14.33 -7.41
CA TRP A 84 4.24 -13.02 -6.85
C TRP A 84 3.32 -12.54 -5.73
N GLN A 85 2.07 -13.03 -5.71
CA GLN A 85 1.10 -12.79 -4.64
C GLN A 85 1.55 -13.40 -3.30
N GLN A 86 2.32 -14.49 -3.34
CA GLN A 86 2.81 -15.17 -2.16
C GLN A 86 4.10 -14.55 -1.61
N GLY A 87 4.66 -13.56 -2.32
CA GLY A 87 5.84 -12.82 -1.94
C GLY A 87 6.92 -12.92 -3.01
N TRP A 88 8.07 -12.31 -2.72
CA TRP A 88 9.22 -12.30 -3.62
C TRP A 88 10.51 -12.21 -2.81
N ALA A 89 11.60 -12.70 -3.40
CA ALA A 89 12.89 -12.73 -2.74
C ALA A 89 14.04 -12.43 -3.70
N ILE A 90 15.07 -11.77 -3.18
CA ILE A 90 16.33 -11.58 -3.85
C ILE A 90 17.20 -12.79 -3.54
N GLN A 91 17.56 -13.57 -4.55
CA GLN A 91 18.43 -14.72 -4.38
C GLN A 91 19.86 -14.28 -4.08
N ASN A 92 20.51 -14.94 -3.11
CA ASN A 92 21.94 -14.75 -2.88
C ASN A 92 22.74 -15.47 -3.98
N PRO A 93 23.56 -14.76 -4.76
CA PRO A 93 24.34 -15.38 -5.85
C PRO A 93 25.55 -16.18 -5.35
N GLY A 94 25.89 -16.08 -4.06
CA GLY A 94 27.04 -16.77 -3.47
C GLY A 94 26.79 -18.26 -3.17
N PRO A 95 27.85 -19.03 -2.86
CA PRO A 95 27.77 -20.47 -2.62
C PRO A 95 26.97 -20.85 -1.37
N ALA A 96 26.77 -19.91 -0.44
CA ALA A 96 25.93 -20.08 0.74
C ALA A 96 24.44 -20.27 0.39
N GLY A 97 24.02 -19.87 -0.81
CA GLY A 97 22.62 -19.89 -1.23
C GLY A 97 21.72 -19.00 -0.35
N GLY A 98 20.41 -19.32 -0.36
CA GLY A 98 19.39 -18.59 0.38
C GLY A 98 18.97 -17.26 -0.27
N PHE A 99 18.36 -16.40 0.55
CA PHE A 99 17.83 -15.11 0.13
C PHE A 99 18.57 -13.96 0.82
N LEU A 100 18.92 -12.93 0.07
CA LEU A 100 19.46 -11.66 0.61
C LEU A 100 18.36 -10.85 1.29
N GLU A 101 17.15 -10.95 0.76
CA GLU A 101 15.96 -10.29 1.24
C GLU A 101 14.75 -11.10 0.81
N GLN A 102 13.75 -11.19 1.67
CA GLN A 102 12.48 -11.83 1.38
C GLN A 102 11.35 -10.91 1.82
N HIS A 103 10.39 -10.72 0.93
CA HIS A 103 9.17 -9.98 1.17
C HIS A 103 8.01 -10.97 1.30
N GLY A 104 7.11 -10.69 2.24
CA GLY A 104 5.91 -11.50 2.46
C GLY A 104 4.90 -11.39 1.31
N GLY A 105 3.92 -12.27 1.31
CA GLY A 105 2.80 -12.20 0.38
C GLY A 105 1.93 -10.96 0.56
N VAL A 106 1.16 -10.67 -0.48
CA VAL A 106 0.20 -9.56 -0.51
C VAL A 106 -1.22 -10.11 -0.36
N VAL A 107 -2.07 -9.38 0.38
CA VAL A 107 -3.47 -9.75 0.62
C VAL A 107 -4.41 -8.79 -0.10
N ASN A 108 -5.56 -9.30 -0.58
CA ASN A 108 -6.54 -8.52 -1.35
C ASN A 108 -5.96 -7.83 -2.59
N ALA A 109 -4.94 -8.46 -3.17
CA ALA A 109 -4.26 -7.99 -4.37
C ALA A 109 -3.79 -9.19 -5.19
N THR A 110 -3.73 -9.00 -6.50
CA THR A 110 -3.18 -9.96 -7.47
C THR A 110 -2.01 -9.29 -8.17
N VAL A 111 -0.91 -10.01 -8.30
CA VAL A 111 0.34 -9.54 -8.92
C VAL A 111 0.75 -10.56 -9.97
N ILE A 112 0.59 -10.23 -11.23
CA ILE A 112 0.99 -11.10 -12.36
C ILE A 112 2.30 -10.56 -12.89
N GLY A 113 3.31 -11.42 -13.05
CA GLY A 113 4.65 -11.01 -13.46
C GLY A 113 5.42 -12.12 -14.16
N PRO A 114 6.68 -11.87 -14.56
CA PRO A 114 7.54 -12.87 -15.19
C PRO A 114 7.95 -13.97 -14.20
N ASP A 115 8.55 -15.06 -14.68
CA ASP A 115 9.06 -16.13 -13.79
C ASP A 115 10.18 -15.63 -12.87
N SER A 116 11.02 -14.73 -13.36
CA SER A 116 12.06 -14.06 -12.59
C SER A 116 12.54 -12.78 -13.29
N VAL A 117 13.26 -11.95 -12.56
CA VAL A 117 13.99 -10.80 -13.11
C VAL A 117 15.46 -10.92 -12.71
N VAL A 118 16.34 -11.00 -13.69
CA VAL A 118 17.78 -11.15 -13.46
C VAL A 118 18.52 -9.90 -13.92
N PHE A 119 19.35 -9.35 -13.04
CA PHE A 119 20.24 -8.23 -13.34
C PHE A 119 21.68 -8.70 -13.47
N HIS A 120 22.38 -8.19 -14.47
CA HIS A 120 23.82 -8.36 -14.65
C HIS A 120 24.63 -7.41 -13.76
N PRO A 121 25.94 -7.69 -13.55
CA PRO A 121 26.86 -6.82 -12.82
C PRO A 121 26.92 -5.38 -13.34
N ASN A 122 26.62 -5.16 -14.62
CA ASN A 122 26.57 -3.82 -15.23
C ASN A 122 25.24 -3.08 -14.97
N GLY A 123 24.34 -3.66 -14.17
CA GLY A 123 23.05 -3.10 -13.81
C GLY A 123 21.97 -3.21 -14.88
N ARG A 124 22.22 -3.88 -16.00
CA ARG A 124 21.21 -4.13 -17.06
C ARG A 124 20.47 -5.43 -16.81
N LEU A 125 19.32 -5.58 -17.47
CA LEU A 125 18.57 -6.85 -17.46
C LEU A 125 19.30 -7.93 -18.25
N ARG A 126 19.16 -9.17 -17.80
CA ARG A 126 19.56 -10.36 -18.55
C ARG A 126 18.46 -10.72 -19.54
N GLY A 127 18.73 -10.52 -20.83
CA GLY A 127 17.79 -10.79 -21.93
C GLY A 127 17.30 -9.51 -22.63
N ASN A 128 16.42 -9.70 -23.62
CA ASN A 128 15.96 -8.63 -24.52
C ASN A 128 14.49 -8.26 -24.33
N THR A 129 13.82 -8.84 -23.32
CA THR A 129 12.41 -8.58 -23.01
C THR A 129 12.31 -7.76 -21.74
N THR A 130 11.49 -6.71 -21.76
CA THR A 130 11.24 -5.88 -20.58
C THR A 130 10.24 -6.57 -19.65
N PRO A 131 10.61 -6.94 -18.41
CA PRO A 131 9.69 -7.54 -17.47
C PRO A 131 8.64 -6.53 -17.01
N SER A 132 7.42 -7.01 -16.81
CA SER A 132 6.27 -6.22 -16.38
C SER A 132 5.51 -6.93 -15.28
N PHE A 133 4.98 -6.18 -14.33
CA PHE A 133 4.17 -6.66 -13.21
C PHE A 133 2.83 -5.94 -13.22
N ASP A 134 1.76 -6.69 -13.51
CA ASP A 134 0.39 -6.21 -13.45
C ASP A 134 -0.17 -6.39 -12.04
N ILE A 135 -0.62 -5.30 -11.45
CA ILE A 135 -1.13 -5.26 -10.08
C ILE A 135 -2.59 -4.83 -10.11
N SER A 136 -3.46 -5.68 -9.58
CA SER A 136 -4.88 -5.38 -9.33
C SER A 136 -5.22 -5.60 -7.86
N THR A 137 -6.23 -4.88 -7.36
CA THR A 137 -6.69 -4.99 -5.98
C THR A 137 -8.18 -5.23 -5.89
N THR A 138 -8.61 -6.04 -4.92
CA THR A 138 -10.03 -6.34 -4.72
C THR A 138 -10.79 -5.06 -4.35
N GLY A 139 -11.89 -4.78 -5.03
CA GLY A 139 -12.69 -3.56 -4.81
C GLY A 139 -12.19 -2.32 -5.55
N ASN A 140 -11.22 -2.47 -6.46
CA ASN A 140 -10.78 -1.41 -7.36
C ASN A 140 -10.50 -1.97 -8.77
N PRO A 141 -11.20 -1.50 -9.81
CA PRO A 141 -10.96 -1.96 -11.18
C PRO A 141 -9.67 -1.38 -11.79
N ASP A 142 -9.05 -0.39 -11.14
CA ASP A 142 -7.86 0.27 -11.68
C ASP A 142 -6.60 -0.58 -11.45
N HIS A 143 -5.89 -0.89 -12.54
CA HIS A 143 -4.62 -1.61 -12.53
C HIS A 143 -3.41 -0.67 -12.39
N ARG A 144 -2.29 -1.24 -11.98
CA ARG A 144 -0.97 -0.60 -12.04
C ARG A 144 0.05 -1.54 -12.65
N CYS A 145 0.85 -0.99 -13.55
CA CYS A 145 1.91 -1.73 -14.21
C CYS A 145 3.28 -1.24 -13.72
N VAL A 146 4.08 -2.13 -13.13
CA VAL A 146 5.50 -1.88 -12.87
C VAL A 146 6.31 -2.50 -13.99
N MET A 147 7.18 -1.74 -14.63
CA MET A 147 8.01 -2.21 -15.74
C MET A 147 9.46 -1.92 -15.46
N VAL A 148 10.35 -2.70 -16.08
CA VAL A 148 11.79 -2.43 -16.08
C VAL A 148 12.26 -2.31 -17.52
N ASP A 149 12.95 -1.21 -17.84
CA ASP A 149 13.56 -1.06 -19.15
C ASP A 149 14.83 -1.93 -19.29
N LEU A 150 15.34 -2.07 -20.52
CA LEU A 150 16.56 -2.85 -20.79
C LEU A 150 17.84 -2.25 -20.19
N SER A 151 17.79 -1.03 -19.65
CA SER A 151 18.89 -0.42 -18.87
C SER A 151 18.86 -0.84 -17.39
N GLY A 152 17.79 -1.52 -16.99
CA GLY A 152 17.54 -2.00 -15.64
C GLY A 152 16.83 -0.98 -14.75
N ARG A 153 16.26 0.10 -15.28
CA ARG A 153 15.54 1.10 -14.49
C ARG A 153 14.07 0.69 -14.32
N PRO A 154 13.60 0.50 -13.07
CA PRO A 154 12.19 0.26 -12.81
C PRO A 154 11.38 1.56 -12.89
N TYR A 155 10.15 1.48 -13.37
CA TYR A 155 9.20 2.59 -13.40
C TYR A 155 7.75 2.09 -13.30
N VAL A 156 6.82 2.97 -12.95
CA VAL A 156 5.41 2.64 -12.77
C VAL A 156 4.56 3.41 -13.78
N LYS A 157 3.59 2.72 -14.38
CA LYS A 157 2.55 3.27 -15.25
C LYS A 157 1.18 3.00 -14.60
N GLN A 158 0.24 3.93 -14.79
CA GLN A 158 -1.16 3.70 -14.45
C GLN A 158 -1.86 2.89 -15.55
N GLY A 159 -2.67 1.91 -15.15
CA GLY A 159 -3.30 0.95 -16.04
C GLY A 159 -2.59 -0.39 -16.08
N ALA A 160 -3.14 -1.30 -16.87
CA ALA A 160 -2.62 -2.65 -17.01
C ALA A 160 -1.28 -2.68 -17.78
N CYS A 161 -0.54 -3.76 -17.54
CA CYS A 161 0.52 -4.21 -18.44
C CYS A 161 -0.13 -4.91 -19.66
#